data_AF-X8J2K3-F1
#
_entry.id   AF-X8J2K3-F1
#
_cell.length_a   1.000
_cell.length_b   1.000
_cell.length_c   1.000
_cell.angle_alpha   90.00
_cell.angle_beta   90.00
_cell.angle_gamma   90.00
#
_symmetry.space_group_name_H-M   'P 1'
#
loop_
_entity.id
_entity.type
_entity.pdbx_description
1 polymer ?
#
loop_
_entity_poly.entity_id
_entity_poly.type
_entity_poly.pdbx_seq_one_letter_code
_entity_poly.pdbx_strand_id
1 'polypeptide(L)'
;MLFGWDTGLIGGVLPRQSFKHSFGLDTPAMAKDYANLQGWIVTVLQGGCFFGAMSAAFISDRFGRKTALFVAAFLFFVGSILQTVPALGGQSPRSSLNQLYCGRFIGGLGVGLVSVVVPTYISESAPRLIRGRLTGMYQLAIVFGIAFSFWTNYGLLQQYGESPNVPQQWRIAFALQMLPGVLLVASMLTQSESPRWLAEKGRDEESKRVLARLRGLDIHDPVVEEEYALIKADFEGRVKLSLVNSSARPRRPARCYTAALCLLSSWPSSNGQVSIR
;
A
#
# COMPACT_ATOMS: atom_id res chain seq x y z
N MET A 1 -6.58 -4.35 1.34
CA MET A 1 -7.68 -3.88 0.48
C MET A 1 -7.28 -2.72 -0.41
N LEU A 2 -6.83 -1.56 0.12
CA LEU A 2 -6.45 -0.37 -0.67
C LEU A 2 -5.55 -0.65 -1.89
N PHE A 3 -4.41 -1.31 -1.66
CA PHE A 3 -3.46 -1.68 -2.72
C PHE A 3 -4.13 -2.53 -3.82
N GLY A 4 -4.91 -3.53 -3.41
CA GLY A 4 -5.60 -4.42 -4.34
C GLY A 4 -6.72 -3.73 -5.11
N TRP A 5 -7.46 -2.82 -4.46
CA TRP A 5 -8.53 -2.07 -5.10
C TRP A 5 -7.99 -1.21 -6.24
N ASP A 6 -6.97 -0.38 -6.01
CA ASP A 6 -6.41 0.49 -7.07
C ASP A 6 -5.88 -0.35 -8.25
N THR A 7 -5.18 -1.45 -7.95
CA THR A 7 -4.61 -2.35 -8.97
C THR A 7 -5.68 -2.96 -9.88
N GLY A 8 -6.79 -3.44 -9.33
CA GLY A 8 -7.85 -4.03 -10.16
C GLY A 8 -8.83 -3.01 -10.76
N LEU A 9 -8.99 -1.85 -10.11
CA LEU A 9 -9.82 -0.75 -10.62
C LEU A 9 -9.30 -0.25 -11.96
N ILE A 10 -8.01 0.09 -12.03
CA ILE A 10 -7.40 0.72 -13.21
C ILE A 10 -7.49 -0.17 -14.45
N GLY A 11 -7.36 -1.49 -14.28
CA GLY A 11 -7.46 -2.46 -15.37
C GLY A 11 -8.86 -2.50 -16.03
N GLY A 12 -9.92 -2.20 -15.28
CA GLY A 12 -11.29 -2.16 -15.81
C GLY A 12 -11.79 -0.77 -16.23
N VAL A 13 -11.11 0.30 -15.83
CA VAL A 13 -11.48 1.69 -16.20
C VAL A 13 -10.78 2.12 -17.48
N LEU A 14 -9.49 1.80 -17.63
CA LEU A 14 -8.69 2.19 -18.80
C LEU A 14 -9.28 1.74 -20.14
N PRO A 15 -9.79 0.52 -20.36
CA PRO A 15 -10.27 0.15 -21.69
C PRO A 15 -11.57 0.85 -22.11
N ARG A 16 -12.29 1.53 -21.20
CA ARG A 16 -13.64 2.04 -21.46
C ARG A 16 -13.68 3.21 -22.45
N GLN A 17 -14.70 3.20 -23.31
CA GLN A 17 -15.03 4.28 -24.25
C GLN A 17 -15.28 5.61 -23.52
N SER A 18 -16.00 5.59 -22.40
CA SER A 18 -16.29 6.78 -21.59
C SER A 18 -15.03 7.47 -21.03
N PHE A 19 -14.01 6.69 -20.68
CA PHE A 19 -12.72 7.21 -20.25
C PHE A 19 -11.99 7.86 -21.44
N LYS A 20 -11.88 7.15 -22.57
CA LYS A 20 -11.20 7.67 -23.76
C LYS A 20 -11.82 8.97 -24.26
N HIS A 21 -13.16 9.05 -24.32
CA HIS A 21 -13.89 10.24 -24.73
C HIS A 21 -13.66 11.42 -23.79
N SER A 22 -13.66 11.17 -22.47
CA SER A 22 -13.45 12.22 -21.45
C SER A 22 -12.04 12.84 -21.50
N PHE A 23 -11.04 12.09 -21.99
CA PHE A 23 -9.66 12.56 -22.12
C PHE A 23 -9.27 12.89 -23.57
N GLY A 24 -10.22 12.88 -24.52
CA GLY A 24 -9.98 13.20 -25.93
C GLY A 24 -9.10 12.17 -26.66
N LEU A 25 -9.10 10.91 -26.19
CA LEU A 25 -8.26 9.81 -26.68
C LEU A 25 -8.92 9.01 -27.82
N ASP A 26 -10.07 9.48 -28.33
CA ASP A 26 -10.86 8.80 -29.37
C ASP A 26 -10.38 9.10 -30.80
N THR A 27 -9.40 9.98 -30.95
CA THR A 27 -8.86 10.34 -32.27
C THR A 27 -7.94 9.24 -32.80
N PRO A 28 -8.07 8.83 -34.08
CA PRO A 28 -7.30 7.75 -34.68
C PRO A 28 -5.78 8.01 -34.66
N ALA A 29 -5.35 9.28 -34.62
CA ALA A 29 -3.95 9.66 -34.46
C ALA A 29 -3.36 9.27 -33.08
N MET A 30 -4.19 9.21 -32.03
CA MET A 30 -3.77 8.93 -30.66
C MET A 30 -3.97 7.46 -30.26
N ALA A 31 -4.62 6.64 -31.10
CA ALA A 31 -4.87 5.23 -30.82
C ALA A 31 -3.58 4.39 -30.69
N LYS A 32 -2.52 4.77 -31.42
CA LYS A 32 -1.20 4.12 -31.34
C LYS A 32 -0.41 4.54 -30.09
N ASP A 33 -0.54 5.81 -29.69
CA ASP A 33 0.09 6.35 -28.47
C ASP A 33 -0.69 6.01 -27.19
N TYR A 34 -1.91 5.51 -27.33
CA TYR A 34 -2.78 5.13 -26.23
C TYR A 34 -2.18 4.02 -25.35
N ALA A 35 -1.57 3.01 -25.95
CA ALA A 35 -0.91 1.92 -25.21
C ALA A 35 0.24 2.46 -24.34
N ASN A 36 1.03 3.41 -24.87
CA ASN A 36 2.08 4.08 -24.10
C ASN A 36 1.48 4.91 -22.96
N LEU A 37 0.43 5.68 -23.22
CA LEU A 37 -0.26 6.50 -22.22
C LEU A 37 -0.83 5.64 -21.08
N GLN A 38 -1.47 4.51 -21.39
CA GLN A 38 -1.93 3.54 -20.40
C GLN A 38 -0.77 3.00 -19.55
N GLY A 39 0.34 2.65 -20.18
CA GLY A 39 1.56 2.23 -19.49
C GLY A 39 2.08 3.28 -18.51
N TRP A 40 2.11 4.55 -18.92
CA TRP A 40 2.48 5.66 -18.03
C TRP A 40 1.51 5.81 -16.84
N ILE A 41 0.21 5.71 -17.06
CA ILE A 41 -0.80 5.83 -15.98
C ILE A 41 -0.60 4.74 -14.91
N VAL A 42 -0.30 3.51 -15.33
CA VAL A 42 -0.06 2.39 -14.41
C VAL A 42 1.28 2.54 -13.69
N THR A 43 2.36 2.89 -14.40
CA THR A 43 3.71 2.96 -13.84
C THR A 43 3.93 4.16 -12.92
N VAL A 44 3.25 5.29 -13.13
CA VAL A 44 3.34 6.47 -12.24
C VAL A 44 2.91 6.13 -10.81
N LEU A 45 1.90 5.29 -10.63
CA LEU A 45 1.53 4.82 -9.30
C LEU A 45 2.63 3.96 -8.68
N GLN A 46 3.23 3.06 -9.45
CA GLN A 46 4.36 2.24 -8.97
C GLN A 46 5.56 3.10 -8.57
N GLY A 47 5.82 4.18 -9.32
CA GLY A 47 6.82 5.19 -8.98
C GLY A 47 6.50 5.87 -7.64
N GLY A 48 5.24 6.27 -7.43
CA GLY A 48 4.77 6.76 -6.13
C GLY A 48 4.96 5.74 -5.01
N CYS A 49 4.60 4.48 -5.24
CA CYS A 49 4.79 3.40 -4.26
C CYS A 49 6.24 3.22 -3.85
N PHE A 50 7.19 3.33 -4.79
CA PHE A 50 8.63 3.24 -4.52
C PHE A 50 9.09 4.32 -3.52
N PHE A 51 8.79 5.59 -3.80
CA PHE A 51 9.15 6.69 -2.88
C PHE A 51 8.37 6.62 -1.57
N GLY A 52 7.11 6.18 -1.61
CA GLY A 52 6.28 5.94 -0.42
C GLY A 52 6.91 4.90 0.51
N ALA A 53 7.33 3.77 -0.05
CA ALA A 53 8.00 2.70 0.70
C ALA A 53 9.36 3.16 1.29
N MET A 54 10.15 3.94 0.54
CA MET A 54 11.39 4.52 1.06
C MET A 54 11.15 5.46 2.24
N SER A 55 10.12 6.30 2.15
CA SER A 55 9.74 7.22 3.25
C SER A 55 9.15 6.50 4.46
N ALA A 56 8.60 5.29 4.27
CA ALA A 56 7.88 4.55 5.29
C ALA A 56 8.74 4.26 6.52
N ALA A 57 9.99 3.78 6.32
CA ALA A 57 10.90 3.47 7.41
C ALA A 57 11.19 4.69 8.28
N PHE A 58 11.49 5.84 7.66
CA PHE A 58 11.77 7.07 8.39
C PHE A 58 10.55 7.58 9.18
N ILE A 59 9.37 7.59 8.54
CA ILE A 59 8.14 8.08 9.17
C ILE A 59 7.69 7.14 10.28
N SER A 60 7.71 5.82 10.07
CA SER A 60 7.24 4.83 11.04
C SER A 60 8.11 4.75 12.29
N ASP A 61 9.43 4.92 12.15
CA ASP A 61 10.36 4.84 13.27
C ASP A 61 10.39 6.15 14.07
N ARG A 62 10.22 7.29 13.39
CA ARG A 62 10.18 8.58 14.07
C ARG A 62 8.85 8.85 14.76
N PHE A 63 7.72 8.67 14.06
CA PHE A 63 6.40 9.12 14.50
C PHE A 63 5.47 7.99 14.97
N GLY A 64 5.90 6.74 14.84
CA GLY A 64 5.10 5.56 15.18
C GLY A 64 4.35 5.01 13.97
N ARG A 65 3.87 3.77 14.13
CA ARG A 65 3.21 3.01 13.07
C ARG A 65 1.80 3.56 12.84
N LYS A 66 1.07 3.91 13.89
CA LYS A 66 -0.30 4.47 13.78
C LYS A 66 -0.30 5.79 13.03
N THR A 67 0.57 6.73 13.42
CA THR A 67 0.69 8.05 12.77
C THR A 67 1.07 7.90 11.29
N ALA A 68 2.00 7.00 10.99
CA ALA A 68 2.40 6.72 9.61
C ALA A 68 1.21 6.24 8.76
N LEU A 69 0.36 5.34 9.29
CA LEU A 69 -0.85 4.88 8.61
C LEU A 69 -1.88 6.01 8.39
N PHE A 70 -2.02 6.95 9.33
CA PHE A 70 -2.88 8.13 9.12
C PHE A 70 -2.36 9.04 8.00
N VAL A 71 -1.05 9.31 7.98
CA VAL A 71 -0.42 10.12 6.91
C VAL A 71 -0.63 9.45 5.56
N ALA A 72 -0.45 8.13 5.47
CA ALA A 72 -0.69 7.41 4.24
C ALA A 72 -2.15 7.43 3.80
N ALA A 73 -3.09 7.26 4.74
CA ALA A 73 -4.52 7.36 4.43
C ALA A 73 -4.87 8.76 3.92
N PHE A 74 -4.32 9.81 4.52
CA PHE A 74 -4.49 11.18 4.06
C PHE A 74 -3.95 11.38 2.63
N LEU A 75 -2.72 10.94 2.34
CA LEU A 75 -2.16 10.99 0.99
C LEU A 75 -3.02 10.21 -0.01
N PHE A 76 -3.51 9.04 0.39
CA PHE A 76 -4.41 8.24 -0.44
C PHE A 76 -5.74 8.97 -0.74
N PHE A 77 -6.34 9.64 0.23
CA PHE A 77 -7.55 10.44 0.02
C PHE A 77 -7.32 11.61 -0.91
N VAL A 78 -6.25 12.38 -0.70
CA VAL A 78 -5.87 13.49 -1.57
C VAL A 78 -5.65 12.99 -3.00
N GLY A 79 -4.91 11.89 -3.16
CA GLY A 79 -4.71 11.26 -4.46
C GLY A 79 -6.02 10.77 -5.09
N SER A 80 -6.96 10.24 -4.31
CA SER A 80 -8.26 9.76 -4.79
C SER A 80 -9.18 10.89 -5.24
N ILE A 81 -9.20 12.00 -4.50
CA ILE A 81 -9.94 13.21 -4.87
C ILE A 81 -9.39 13.77 -6.17
N LEU A 82 -8.06 13.90 -6.29
CA LEU A 82 -7.41 14.37 -7.52
C LEU A 82 -7.66 13.47 -8.74
N GLN A 83 -7.91 12.17 -8.54
CA GLN A 83 -8.29 11.24 -9.61
C GLN A 83 -9.78 11.30 -9.98
N THR A 84 -10.65 11.76 -9.08
CA THR A 84 -12.11 11.83 -9.28
C THR A 84 -12.56 13.17 -9.86
N VAL A 85 -11.86 14.25 -9.52
CA VAL A 85 -12.14 15.63 -9.96
C VAL A 85 -11.86 15.95 -11.45
N PRO A 86 -11.04 15.22 -12.24
CA PRO A 86 -10.77 15.60 -13.62
C PRO A 86 -12.06 15.78 -14.45
N ALA A 87 -12.12 16.89 -15.19
CA ALA A 87 -13.25 17.33 -16.02
C ALA A 87 -14.56 17.73 -15.28
N LEU A 88 -14.51 18.11 -14.00
CA LEU A 88 -15.66 18.68 -13.26
C LEU A 88 -15.98 20.17 -13.57
N GLY A 89 -15.34 20.77 -14.58
CA GLY A 89 -15.54 22.21 -14.86
C GLY A 89 -15.11 22.66 -16.26
N GLY A 90 -15.33 21.82 -17.30
CA GLY A 90 -14.97 22.19 -18.67
C GLY A 90 -13.46 22.28 -18.93
N GLN A 91 -12.64 21.63 -18.10
CA GLN A 91 -11.18 21.67 -18.21
C GLN A 91 -10.68 21.00 -19.50
N SER A 92 -9.61 21.56 -20.07
CA SER A 92 -8.94 20.98 -21.24
C SER A 92 -8.49 19.54 -20.98
N PRO A 93 -8.63 18.61 -21.95
CA PRO A 93 -8.26 17.20 -21.80
C PRO A 93 -6.83 16.98 -21.28
N ARG A 94 -5.88 17.85 -21.65
CA ARG A 94 -4.48 17.79 -21.19
C ARG A 94 -4.34 18.09 -19.69
N SER A 95 -5.10 19.05 -19.17
CA SER A 95 -5.08 19.39 -17.74
C SER A 95 -5.66 18.25 -16.90
N SER A 96 -6.74 17.63 -17.39
CA SER A 96 -7.37 16.47 -16.76
C SER A 96 -6.41 15.27 -16.67
N LEU A 97 -5.62 15.00 -17.72
CA LEU A 97 -4.61 13.93 -17.69
C LEU A 97 -3.49 14.21 -16.68
N ASN A 98 -3.00 15.45 -16.60
CA ASN A 98 -1.97 15.82 -15.62
C ASN A 98 -2.47 15.65 -14.17
N GLN A 99 -3.73 16.02 -13.89
CA GLN A 99 -4.34 15.80 -12.58
C GLN A 99 -4.45 14.31 -12.24
N LEU A 100 -4.80 13.47 -13.21
CA LEU A 100 -4.82 12.01 -13.04
C LEU A 100 -3.42 11.48 -12.69
N TYR A 101 -2.38 11.90 -13.41
CA TYR A 101 -1.00 11.51 -13.10
C TYR A 101 -0.55 11.95 -11.70
N CYS A 102 -0.78 13.21 -11.35
CA CYS A 102 -0.46 13.74 -10.02
C CYS A 102 -1.22 12.98 -8.92
N GLY A 103 -2.52 12.73 -9.13
CA GLY A 103 -3.35 11.98 -8.19
C GLY A 103 -2.88 10.54 -8.00
N ARG A 104 -2.44 9.87 -9.07
CA ARG A 104 -1.86 8.51 -9.02
C ARG A 104 -0.51 8.48 -8.31
N PHE A 105 0.35 9.47 -8.54
CA PHE A 105 1.62 9.56 -7.84
C PHE A 105 1.42 9.77 -6.32
N ILE A 106 0.58 10.73 -5.94
CA ILE A 106 0.28 11.04 -4.53
C ILE A 106 -0.44 9.87 -3.84
N GLY A 107 -1.41 9.26 -4.52
CA GLY A 107 -2.08 8.05 -4.03
C GLY A 107 -1.10 6.89 -3.87
N GLY A 108 -0.18 6.72 -4.82
CA GLY A 108 0.91 5.76 -4.78
C GLY A 108 1.83 5.93 -3.58
N LEU A 109 2.17 7.17 -3.20
CA LEU A 109 2.96 7.44 -1.98
C LEU A 109 2.28 6.86 -0.73
N GLY A 110 0.97 7.08 -0.58
CA GLY A 110 0.20 6.54 0.54
C GLY A 110 0.12 5.00 0.51
N VAL A 111 -0.16 4.43 -0.66
CA VAL A 111 -0.26 2.97 -0.84
C VAL A 111 1.09 2.28 -0.57
N GLY A 112 2.19 2.84 -1.05
CA GLY A 112 3.54 2.36 -0.79
C GLY A 112 3.89 2.39 0.69
N LEU A 113 3.54 3.47 1.38
CA LEU A 113 3.77 3.58 2.82
C LEU A 113 2.99 2.50 3.60
N VAL A 114 1.70 2.32 3.30
CA VAL A 114 0.87 1.27 3.90
C VAL A 114 1.43 -0.13 3.66
N SER A 115 2.00 -0.38 2.48
CA SER A 115 2.56 -1.70 2.12
C SER A 115 3.72 -2.14 3.01
N VAL A 116 4.47 -1.18 3.57
CA VAL A 116 5.60 -1.45 4.48
C VAL A 116 5.16 -1.41 5.94
N VAL A 117 4.31 -0.44 6.32
CA VAL A 117 3.96 -0.22 7.72
C VAL A 117 3.00 -1.28 8.25
N VAL A 118 2.03 -1.75 7.46
CA VAL A 118 1.05 -2.75 7.91
C VAL A 118 1.70 -4.09 8.29
N PRO A 119 2.52 -4.76 7.45
CA PRO A 119 3.15 -6.01 7.84
C PRO A 119 4.11 -5.82 9.02
N THR A 120 4.80 -4.68 9.10
CA THR A 120 5.63 -4.32 10.26
C THR A 120 4.80 -4.24 11.54
N TYR A 121 3.68 -3.51 11.52
CA TYR A 121 2.76 -3.40 12.65
C TYR A 121 2.18 -4.75 13.07
N ILE A 122 1.79 -5.60 12.11
CA ILE A 122 1.34 -6.97 12.39
C ILE A 122 2.46 -7.77 13.05
N SER A 123 3.69 -7.67 12.55
CA SER A 123 4.84 -8.43 13.08
C SER A 123 5.24 -8.04 14.49
N GLU A 124 4.92 -6.81 14.91
CA GLU A 124 5.24 -6.25 16.22
C GLU A 124 4.14 -6.46 17.26
N SER A 125 2.88 -6.48 16.83
CA SER A 125 1.72 -6.64 17.72
C SER A 125 1.28 -8.11 17.87
N ALA A 126 1.53 -8.93 16.86
CA ALA A 126 1.09 -10.32 16.83
C ALA A 126 1.89 -11.24 17.78
N PRO A 127 1.21 -12.17 18.48
CA PRO A 127 1.89 -13.28 19.16
C PRO A 127 2.69 -14.12 18.16
N ARG A 128 3.83 -14.67 18.62
CA ARG A 128 4.77 -15.46 17.80
C ARG A 128 4.09 -16.61 17.06
N LEU A 129 3.12 -17.27 17.69
CA LEU A 129 2.41 -18.44 17.16
C LEU A 129 1.49 -18.12 15.97
N ILE A 130 0.82 -16.96 15.98
CA ILE A 130 -0.22 -16.62 14.98
C ILE A 130 0.21 -15.55 13.98
N ARG A 131 1.42 -15.00 14.12
CA ARG A 131 1.96 -13.94 13.26
C ARG A 131 1.93 -14.30 11.77
N GLY A 132 2.27 -15.54 11.43
CA GLY A 132 2.20 -16.03 10.05
C GLY A 132 0.79 -16.00 9.48
N ARG A 133 -0.19 -16.44 10.27
CA ARG A 133 -1.62 -16.41 9.89
C ARG A 133 -2.13 -14.98 9.68
N LEU A 134 -1.76 -14.05 10.56
CA LEU A 134 -2.16 -12.64 10.44
C LEU A 134 -1.55 -11.97 9.20
N THR A 135 -0.28 -12.29 8.89
CA THR A 135 0.36 -11.82 7.66
C THR A 135 -0.32 -12.41 6.41
N GLY A 136 -0.73 -13.69 6.46
CA GLY A 136 -1.54 -14.31 5.43
C GLY A 136 -2.90 -13.63 5.24
N MET A 137 -3.58 -13.25 6.33
CA MET A 137 -4.85 -12.51 6.27
C MET A 137 -4.68 -11.14 5.61
N TYR A 138 -3.56 -10.45 5.84
CA TYR A 138 -3.24 -9.20 5.13
C TYR A 138 -3.15 -9.41 3.61
N GLN A 139 -2.45 -10.47 3.17
CA GLN A 139 -2.35 -10.80 1.75
C GLN A 139 -3.72 -11.18 1.16
N LEU A 140 -4.52 -11.98 1.87
CA LEU A 140 -5.89 -12.28 1.47
C LEU A 140 -6.72 -11.01 1.32
N ALA A 141 -6.58 -10.05 2.24
CA ALA A 141 -7.27 -8.76 2.13
C ALA A 141 -6.82 -7.91 0.93
N ILE A 142 -5.61 -8.12 0.39
CA ILE A 142 -5.20 -7.51 -0.89
C ILE A 142 -5.95 -8.19 -2.03
N VAL A 143 -5.97 -9.53 -2.08
CA VAL A 143 -6.65 -10.30 -3.13
C VAL A 143 -8.15 -10.02 -3.15
N PHE A 144 -8.81 -9.96 -1.98
CA PHE A 144 -10.20 -9.54 -1.89
C PHE A 144 -10.40 -8.12 -2.44
N GLY A 145 -9.49 -7.19 -2.19
CA GLY A 145 -9.54 -5.84 -2.76
C GLY A 145 -9.52 -5.84 -4.29
N ILE A 146 -8.68 -6.69 -4.89
CA ILE A 146 -8.64 -6.88 -6.35
C ILE A 146 -9.98 -7.45 -6.84
N ALA A 147 -10.46 -8.52 -6.21
CA ALA A 147 -11.73 -9.15 -6.59
C ALA A 147 -12.91 -8.16 -6.52
N PHE A 148 -13.05 -7.42 -5.42
CA PHE A 148 -14.10 -6.41 -5.27
C PHE A 148 -14.01 -5.32 -6.34
N SER A 149 -12.80 -4.85 -6.69
CA SER A 149 -12.65 -3.85 -7.75
C SER A 149 -13.12 -4.36 -9.12
N PHE A 150 -12.92 -5.64 -9.44
CA PHE A 150 -13.46 -6.25 -10.66
C PHE A 150 -14.99 -6.35 -10.63
N TRP A 151 -15.57 -6.74 -9.49
CA TRP A 151 -17.03 -6.74 -9.32
C TRP A 151 -17.65 -5.35 -9.45
N THR A 152 -17.01 -4.33 -8.86
CA THR A 152 -17.44 -2.94 -9.01
C THR A 152 -17.34 -2.48 -10.47
N ASN A 153 -16.24 -2.80 -11.15
CA ASN A 153 -16.09 -2.52 -12.56
C ASN A 153 -17.19 -3.20 -13.40
N TYR A 154 -17.50 -4.47 -13.12
CA TYR A 154 -18.58 -5.20 -13.79
C TYR A 154 -19.96 -4.58 -13.50
N GLY A 155 -20.25 -4.21 -12.25
CA GLY A 155 -21.50 -3.54 -11.89
C GLY A 155 -21.69 -2.20 -12.62
N LEU A 156 -20.63 -1.40 -12.73
CA LEU A 156 -20.64 -0.14 -13.49
C LEU A 156 -20.80 -0.37 -15.00
N LEU A 157 -20.39 -1.52 -15.52
CA LEU A 157 -20.63 -1.90 -16.91
C LEU A 157 -22.10 -2.26 -17.14
N GLN A 158 -22.70 -3.06 -16.24
CA GLN A 158 -24.12 -3.44 -16.34
C GLN A 158 -25.07 -2.25 -16.18
N GLN A 159 -24.78 -1.33 -15.27
CA GLN A 159 -25.63 -0.17 -15.00
C GLN A 159 -25.63 0.86 -16.14
N TYR A 160 -24.47 1.12 -16.76
CA TYR A 160 -24.28 2.25 -17.68
C TYR A 160 -23.95 1.83 -19.13
N GLY A 161 -23.75 0.53 -19.39
CA GLY A 161 -23.33 0.01 -20.69
C GLY A 161 -21.99 0.57 -21.18
N GLU A 162 -21.74 0.48 -22.49
CA GLU A 162 -20.57 1.07 -23.16
C GLU A 162 -20.88 2.45 -23.77
N SER A 163 -21.67 3.28 -23.08
CA SER A 163 -22.01 4.60 -23.61
C SER A 163 -20.84 5.60 -23.43
N PRO A 164 -20.33 6.23 -24.51
CA PRO A 164 -19.22 7.19 -24.43
C PRO A 164 -19.59 8.50 -23.73
N ASN A 165 -20.88 8.83 -23.66
CA ASN A 165 -21.39 10.09 -23.12
C ASN A 165 -21.63 10.07 -21.59
N VAL A 166 -21.22 9.00 -20.90
CA VAL A 166 -21.45 8.82 -19.46
C VAL A 166 -20.10 8.89 -18.70
N PRO A 167 -19.54 10.10 -18.48
CA PRO A 167 -18.29 10.26 -17.73
C PRO A 167 -18.41 9.85 -16.25
N GLN A 168 -19.64 9.70 -15.75
CA GLN A 168 -19.92 9.23 -14.40
C GLN A 168 -19.41 7.80 -14.17
N GLN A 169 -19.31 6.98 -15.22
CA GLN A 169 -18.92 5.58 -15.10
C GLN A 169 -17.51 5.38 -14.53
N TRP A 170 -16.51 6.09 -15.06
CA TRP A 170 -15.14 5.99 -14.55
C TRP A 170 -14.93 6.81 -13.26
N ARG A 171 -15.66 7.93 -13.10
CA ARG A 171 -15.59 8.77 -11.90
C ARG A 171 -16.11 8.05 -10.66
N ILE A 172 -17.25 7.37 -10.77
CA ILE A 172 -17.81 6.59 -9.65
C ILE A 172 -16.84 5.47 -9.27
N ALA A 173 -16.15 4.86 -10.24
CA ALA A 173 -15.12 3.85 -9.98
C ALA A 173 -14.00 4.40 -9.08
N PHE A 174 -13.45 5.57 -9.41
CA PHE A 174 -12.44 6.24 -8.58
C PHE A 174 -13.01 6.75 -7.25
N ALA A 175 -14.24 7.26 -7.22
CA ALA A 175 -14.88 7.71 -5.97
C ALA A 175 -15.08 6.55 -4.99
N LEU A 176 -15.47 5.37 -5.47
CA LEU A 176 -15.65 4.18 -4.65
C LEU A 176 -14.34 3.68 -4.02
N GLN A 177 -13.18 4.03 -4.58
CA GLN A 177 -11.89 3.70 -3.97
C GLN A 177 -11.67 4.41 -2.62
N MET A 178 -12.39 5.50 -2.35
CA MET A 178 -12.33 6.19 -1.06
C MET A 178 -12.93 5.34 0.07
N LEU A 179 -13.87 4.42 -0.22
CA LEU A 179 -14.51 3.56 0.77
C LEU A 179 -13.51 2.70 1.58
N PRO A 180 -12.61 1.91 0.95
CA PRO A 180 -11.60 1.19 1.71
C PRO A 180 -10.61 2.12 2.45
N GLY A 181 -10.45 3.37 2.00
CA GLY A 181 -9.67 4.38 2.71
C GLY A 181 -10.35 4.83 4.00
N VAL A 182 -11.66 5.08 3.96
CA VAL A 182 -12.46 5.45 5.13
C VAL A 182 -12.46 4.30 6.13
N LEU A 183 -12.64 3.07 5.63
CA LEU A 183 -12.62 1.88 6.47
C LEU A 183 -11.26 1.69 7.16
N LEU A 184 -10.15 1.98 6.47
CA LEU A 184 -8.82 1.95 7.09
C LEU A 184 -8.73 2.97 8.23
N VAL A 185 -9.11 4.23 8.00
CA VAL A 185 -9.05 5.29 9.02
C VAL A 185 -9.93 4.95 10.22
N ALA A 186 -11.17 4.52 9.98
CA ALA A 186 -12.09 4.11 11.03
C ALA A 186 -11.53 2.96 11.87
N SER A 187 -10.94 1.95 11.21
CA SER A 187 -10.29 0.83 11.89
C SER A 187 -9.10 1.28 12.74
N MET A 188 -8.28 2.19 12.22
CA MET A 188 -7.09 2.70 12.92
C MET A 188 -7.40 3.54 14.16
N LEU A 189 -8.56 4.21 14.22
CA LEU A 189 -8.97 4.95 15.42
C LEU A 189 -9.09 4.04 16.65
N THR A 190 -9.53 2.79 16.46
CA THR A 190 -9.71 1.81 17.54
C THR A 190 -8.42 1.12 17.99
N GLN A 191 -7.38 1.15 17.14
CA GLN A 191 -6.12 0.43 17.36
C GLN A 191 -5.14 1.23 18.23
N SER A 192 -4.39 0.53 19.06
CA SER A 192 -3.29 1.09 19.84
C SER A 192 -2.02 1.23 18.98
N GLU A 193 -1.04 1.98 19.47
CA GLU A 193 0.29 2.05 18.84
C GLU A 193 1.06 0.72 19.02
N SER A 194 2.09 0.48 18.22
CA SER A 194 2.92 -0.74 18.36
C SER A 194 3.61 -0.81 19.73
N PRO A 195 3.48 -1.93 20.48
CA PRO A 195 4.14 -2.09 21.78
C PRO A 195 5.67 -2.03 21.66
N ARG A 196 6.24 -2.56 20.57
CA ARG A 196 7.69 -2.50 20.32
C ARG A 196 8.18 -1.07 20.10
N TRP A 197 7.43 -0.27 19.36
CA TRP A 197 7.79 1.14 19.16
C TRP A 197 7.68 1.94 20.46
N LEU A 198 6.66 1.67 21.28
CA LEU A 198 6.53 2.30 22.61
C LEU A 198 7.72 1.96 23.52
N ALA A 199 8.16 0.70 23.54
CA ALA A 199 9.35 0.27 24.26
C ALA A 199 10.63 0.96 23.72
N GLU A 200 10.76 1.11 22.41
CA GLU A 200 11.90 1.83 21.79
C GLU A 200 11.96 3.31 22.19
N LYS A 201 10.81 3.95 22.41
CA LYS A 201 10.72 5.34 22.88
C LYS A 201 10.84 5.50 24.40
N GLY A 202 11.09 4.41 25.15
CA GLY A 202 11.16 4.43 26.61
C GLY A 202 9.80 4.64 27.30
N ARG A 203 8.70 4.38 26.61
CA ARG A 203 7.33 4.46 27.14
C ARG A 203 6.90 3.08 27.69
N ASP A 204 7.65 2.60 28.68
CA ASP A 204 7.57 1.25 29.23
C ASP A 204 6.15 0.89 29.72
N GLU A 205 5.54 1.75 30.54
CA GLU A 205 4.19 1.54 31.10
C GLU A 205 3.10 1.44 30.03
N GLU A 206 3.19 2.26 28.99
CA GLU A 206 2.22 2.24 27.91
C GLU A 206 2.40 1.03 27.00
N SER A 207 3.65 0.63 26.75
CA SER A 207 3.96 -0.62 26.06
C SER A 207 3.33 -1.81 26.78
N LYS A 208 3.47 -1.91 28.11
CA LYS A 208 2.84 -2.97 28.92
C LYS A 208 1.32 -2.93 28.84
N ARG A 209 0.68 -1.75 28.93
CA ARG A 209 -0.78 -1.60 28.79
C ARG A 209 -1.28 -2.07 27.43
N VAL A 210 -0.58 -1.70 26.35
CA VAL A 210 -0.94 -2.16 25.00
C VAL A 210 -0.77 -3.67 24.89
N LEU A 211 0.32 -4.22 25.42
CA LEU A 211 0.59 -5.66 25.38
C LEU A 211 -0.48 -6.45 26.15
N ALA A 212 -0.82 -6.00 27.37
CA ALA A 212 -1.91 -6.55 28.18
C ALA A 212 -3.25 -6.54 27.42
N ARG A 213 -3.59 -5.41 26.78
CA ARG A 213 -4.80 -5.30 25.94
C ARG A 213 -4.79 -6.26 24.73
N LEU A 214 -3.64 -6.43 24.08
CA LEU A 214 -3.49 -7.34 22.93
C LEU A 214 -3.55 -8.82 23.33
N ARG A 215 -3.17 -9.16 24.56
CA ARG A 215 -3.20 -10.53 25.10
C ARG A 215 -4.50 -10.85 25.85
N GLY A 216 -5.27 -9.82 26.22
CA GLY A 216 -6.48 -9.97 27.05
C GLY A 216 -6.16 -10.31 28.50
N LEU A 217 -5.01 -9.86 29.00
CA LEU A 217 -4.49 -10.12 30.35
C LEU A 217 -4.39 -8.82 31.15
N ASP A 218 -4.11 -8.93 32.45
CA ASP A 218 -3.78 -7.77 33.29
C ASP A 218 -2.38 -7.22 32.96
N ILE A 219 -2.13 -5.96 33.32
CA ILE A 219 -0.84 -5.30 33.10
C ILE A 219 0.29 -5.99 33.89
N HIS A 220 -0.02 -6.52 35.07
CA HIS A 220 0.92 -7.19 35.96
C HIS A 220 0.95 -8.72 35.79
N ASP A 221 0.32 -9.24 34.74
CA ASP A 221 0.39 -10.67 34.44
C ASP A 221 1.84 -11.06 34.09
N PRO A 222 2.39 -12.15 34.66
CA PRO A 222 3.76 -12.59 34.40
C PRO A 222 4.07 -12.81 32.92
N VAL A 223 3.07 -13.20 32.10
CA VAL A 223 3.24 -13.37 30.66
C VAL A 223 3.52 -12.03 29.97
N VAL A 224 2.85 -10.96 30.40
CA VAL A 224 3.04 -9.61 29.85
C VAL A 224 4.40 -9.05 30.26
N GLU A 225 4.82 -9.27 31.52
CA GLU A 225 6.13 -8.84 31.99
C GLU A 225 7.29 -9.58 31.29
N GLU A 226 7.17 -10.90 31.12
CA GLU A 226 8.15 -11.70 30.38
C GLU A 226 8.26 -11.26 28.93
N GLU A 227 7.13 -11.09 28.24
CA GLU A 227 7.13 -10.67 26.83
C GLU A 227 7.69 -9.25 26.68
N TYR A 228 7.39 -8.34 27.60
CA TYR A 228 7.97 -7.02 27.65
C TYR A 228 9.49 -7.05 27.90
N ALA A 229 9.95 -7.86 28.85
CA ALA A 229 11.37 -8.03 29.14
C ALA A 229 12.14 -8.58 27.94
N LEU A 230 11.56 -9.53 27.19
CA LEU A 230 12.13 -10.06 25.95
C LEU A 230 12.24 -8.97 24.85
N ILE A 231 11.24 -8.09 24.74
CA ILE A 231 11.28 -6.96 23.81
C ILE A 231 12.41 -6.00 24.19
N LYS A 232 12.54 -5.66 25.48
CA LYS A 232 13.58 -4.76 25.98
C LYS A 232 14.99 -5.33 25.78
N ALA A 233 15.18 -6.62 26.07
CA ALA A 233 16.44 -7.33 25.84
C ALA A 233 16.84 -7.35 24.35
N ASP A 234 15.87 -7.51 23.43
CA ASP A 234 16.11 -7.45 21.98
C ASP A 234 16.61 -6.05 21.55
N PHE A 235 16.10 -4.97 22.13
CA PHE A 235 16.58 -3.62 21.86
C PHE A 235 17.97 -3.35 22.46
N GLU A 236 18.22 -3.75 23.71
CA GLU A 236 19.54 -3.61 24.34
C GLU A 236 20.62 -4.42 23.61
N GLY A 237 20.27 -5.59 23.08
CA GLY A 237 21.12 -6.39 22.21
C GLY A 237 21.47 -5.71 20.88
N ARG A 238 20.54 -4.94 20.29
CA ARG A 238 20.78 -4.16 19.07
C ARG A 238 21.66 -2.94 19.31
N VAL A 239 21.52 -2.26 20.46
CA VAL A 239 22.38 -1.12 20.85
C VAL A 239 23.85 -1.57 21.00
N LYS A 240 24.08 -2.79 21.51
CA LYS A 240 25.42 -3.39 21.59
C LYS A 240 26.03 -3.77 20.23
N LEU A 241 25.21 -3.86 19.18
CA LEU A 241 25.62 -4.14 17.79
C LEU A 241 25.80 -2.87 16.95
N SER A 242 26.32 -1.79 17.57
CA SER A 242 26.88 -0.66 16.83
C SER A 242 27.83 -1.17 15.74
N LEU A 243 27.64 -0.66 14.51
CA LEU A 243 28.23 -1.11 13.25
C LEU A 243 29.77 -1.28 13.27
N VAL A 244 30.44 -0.69 14.25
CA VAL A 244 31.88 -0.86 14.51
C VAL A 244 32.25 -2.33 14.71
N ASN A 245 31.44 -3.12 15.43
CA ASN A 245 31.68 -4.56 15.67
C ASN A 245 31.15 -5.49 14.57
N SER A 246 30.36 -4.99 13.62
CA SER A 246 29.91 -5.77 12.45
C SER A 246 31.02 -5.93 11.40
N SER A 247 32.07 -5.11 11.43
CA SER A 247 33.22 -5.20 10.53
C SER A 247 34.17 -6.35 10.87
N ALA A 248 34.12 -6.85 12.11
CA ALA A 248 35.06 -7.85 12.64
C ALA A 248 34.60 -9.31 12.46
N ARG A 249 33.39 -9.57 11.93
CA ARG A 249 32.96 -10.94 11.61
C ARG A 249 33.23 -11.25 10.14
N PRO A 250 33.96 -12.34 9.81
CA PRO A 250 34.17 -12.74 8.43
C PRO A 250 32.80 -12.98 7.76
N ARG A 251 32.46 -12.11 6.80
CA ARG A 251 31.24 -12.22 6.00
C ARG A 251 31.30 -13.50 5.19
N ARG A 252 30.54 -14.53 5.59
CA ARG A 252 30.34 -15.73 4.77
C ARG A 252 29.61 -15.32 3.48
N PRO A 253 30.21 -15.48 2.29
CA PRO A 253 29.67 -14.96 1.03
C PRO A 253 28.30 -15.56 0.67
N ALA A 254 27.99 -16.75 1.17
CA ALA A 254 26.76 -17.48 0.85
C ALA A 254 25.45 -16.70 1.13
N ARG A 255 25.39 -15.86 2.17
CA ARG A 255 24.17 -15.12 2.55
C ARG A 255 23.85 -13.94 1.63
N CYS A 256 24.88 -13.28 1.08
CA CYS A 256 24.68 -12.20 0.11
C CYS A 256 24.21 -12.75 -1.25
N TYR A 257 24.73 -13.92 -1.64
CA TYR A 257 24.25 -14.60 -2.85
C TYR A 257 22.80 -15.05 -2.73
N THR A 258 22.34 -15.54 -1.57
CA THR A 258 20.93 -15.93 -1.40
C THR A 258 19.99 -14.73 -1.43
N ALA A 259 20.37 -13.60 -0.82
CA ALA A 259 19.56 -12.38 -0.87
C ALA A 259 19.47 -11.80 -2.30
N ALA A 260 20.58 -11.81 -3.04
CA ALA A 260 20.60 -11.40 -4.45
C ALA A 260 19.81 -12.37 -5.34
N LEU A 261 19.92 -13.69 -5.13
CA LEU A 261 19.15 -14.70 -5.87
C LEU A 261 17.65 -14.63 -5.57
N CYS A 262 17.23 -14.33 -4.34
CA CYS A 262 15.82 -14.13 -4.01
C CYS A 262 15.24 -12.85 -4.63
N LEU A 263 16.04 -11.78 -4.76
CA LEU A 263 15.66 -10.56 -5.47
C LEU A 263 15.59 -10.78 -6.99
N LEU A 264 16.47 -11.61 -7.55
CA LEU A 264 16.45 -11.98 -8.96
C LEU A 264 15.32 -12.95 -9.30
N SER A 265 14.95 -13.87 -8.39
CA SER A 265 13.84 -14.80 -8.58
C SER A 265 12.45 -14.15 -8.44
N SER A 266 12.38 -12.92 -7.92
CA SER A 266 11.14 -12.15 -7.79
C SER A 266 10.97 -11.06 -8.86
N TRP A 267 11.92 -10.96 -9.81
CA TRP A 267 11.78 -10.09 -10.99
C TRP A 267 10.86 -10.77 -12.02
N PRO A 268 9.73 -10.17 -12.42
CA PRO A 268 8.86 -10.75 -13.43
C PRO A 268 9.58 -10.70 -14.79
N SER A 269 9.93 -11.86 -15.34
CA SER A 269 10.40 -11.97 -16.71
C SER A 269 9.25 -11.69 -17.68
N SER A 270 9.11 -10.45 -18.13
CA SER A 270 8.35 -10.12 -19.33
C SER A 270 9.33 -9.87 -20.49
N ASN A 271 9.45 -10.85 -21.41
CA ASN A 271 9.29 -10.66 -22.86
C ASN A 271 9.80 -11.88 -23.66
N GLY A 272 9.00 -12.30 -24.66
CA GLY A 272 9.50 -12.94 -25.88
C GLY A 272 8.81 -14.24 -26.28
N GLN A 273 7.73 -14.15 -27.05
CA GLN A 273 7.22 -15.24 -27.89
C GLN A 273 8.30 -15.73 -28.87
N VAL A 274 8.40 -17.05 -29.10
CA VAL A 274 8.82 -17.62 -30.40
C VAL A 274 8.01 -18.89 -30.67
N SER A 275 7.16 -18.83 -31.70
CA SER A 275 6.56 -19.95 -32.42
C SER A 275 7.63 -20.94 -32.90
N ILE A 276 7.36 -22.25 -32.88
CA ILE A 276 7.70 -23.19 -33.97
C ILE A 276 6.90 -24.51 -33.76
N ARG A 277 6.12 -24.82 -34.80
CA ARG A 277 5.43 -26.06 -35.21
C ARG A 277 4.25 -26.58 -34.39
#